data_AF-A0A8J3NPR8-F1
#
_entry.id   AF-A0A8J3NPR8-F1
#
_cell.length_a   1.000
_cell.length_b   1.000
_cell.length_c   1.000
_cell.angle_alpha   90.00
_cell.angle_beta   90.00
_cell.angle_gamma   90.00
#
_symmetry.space_group_name_H-M   'P 1'
#
loop_
_entity.id
_entity.type
_entity.pdbx_description
1 polymer ?
#
loop_
_entity_poly.entity_id
_entity_poly.type
_entity_poly.pdbx_seq_one_letter_code
_entity_poly.pdbx_strand_id
1 'polypeptide(L)'
;MKVTELRASRALLGAIIAGLLMTALIAVSTTWLARPDLLPDAGPSWYVWQRPERSTLIMAGVWALYALHQVGFWALIWYGQQRVGKYTGRLHLVNVAALAFNAAFVLLHFAQTQLWYDGLAQDVSIWSSQFSVIILLVWVLLMENDRRGLVFGKKVPTPGGAGVRAWARRYHGYYFAWAAVYTFWYHPMETTTGHLVGFLYMFLILVQGSLFLTRAHVNRWWTVTLEVMVLFHGAVVALNSPKQLWFQFGWGFATIFVVTQMHGLGLSRRARWLIGLAYVGSVGLVVSQLGTAKLATLPRVPAAEYAGVFILAAIFAAGLWTARRVGSRRTPAPETAAETGAPTGAQVGV
;
A
#
# COMPACT_ATOMS: atom_id res chain seq x y z
N MET A 1 -10.12 -20.83 24.11
CA MET A 1 -8.76 -20.66 23.55
C MET A 1 -8.33 -19.23 23.78
N LYS A 2 -7.16 -18.95 24.38
CA LYS A 2 -6.70 -17.57 24.55
C LYS A 2 -6.43 -16.97 23.16
N VAL A 3 -6.88 -15.75 22.87
CA VAL A 3 -6.79 -15.15 21.52
C VAL A 3 -5.33 -15.07 21.02
N THR A 4 -4.36 -14.97 21.93
CA THR A 4 -2.91 -14.99 21.66
C THR A 4 -2.38 -16.36 21.16
N GLU A 5 -3.19 -17.41 21.24
CA GLU A 5 -2.85 -18.74 20.70
C GLU A 5 -3.36 -18.93 19.27
N LEU A 6 -4.20 -18.02 18.76
CA LEU A 6 -4.72 -18.09 17.40
C LEU A 6 -3.57 -17.92 16.39
N ARG A 7 -3.47 -18.86 15.46
CA ARG A 7 -2.52 -18.77 14.33
C ARG A 7 -2.90 -17.59 13.45
N ALA A 8 -1.90 -16.77 13.09
CA ALA A 8 -2.10 -15.62 12.21
C ALA A 8 -2.71 -16.01 10.85
N SER A 9 -2.43 -17.23 10.36
CA SER A 9 -3.03 -17.75 9.12
C SER A 9 -4.54 -18.02 9.24
N ARG A 10 -5.02 -18.47 10.41
CA ARG A 10 -6.45 -18.67 10.67
C ARG A 10 -7.15 -17.32 10.81
N ALA A 11 -6.51 -16.38 11.50
CA ALA A 11 -7.01 -15.00 11.60
C ALA A 11 -7.10 -14.33 10.22
N LEU A 12 -6.08 -14.52 9.38
CA LEU A 12 -6.09 -14.06 7.98
C LEU A 12 -7.29 -14.64 7.21
N LEU A 13 -7.51 -15.95 7.26
CA LEU A 13 -8.66 -16.57 6.59
C LEU A 13 -10.00 -16.02 7.09
N GLY A 14 -10.17 -15.91 8.42
CA GLY A 14 -11.38 -15.33 9.00
C GLY A 14 -11.60 -13.87 8.56
N ALA A 15 -10.53 -13.08 8.47
CA ALA A 15 -10.60 -11.70 8.04
C ALA A 15 -10.89 -11.56 6.53
N ILE A 16 -10.39 -12.49 5.70
CA ILE A 16 -10.76 -12.59 4.27
C ILE A 16 -12.25 -12.86 4.13
N ILE A 17 -12.77 -13.84 4.88
CA ILE A 17 -14.20 -14.18 4.88
C ILE A 17 -15.03 -12.97 5.34
N ALA A 18 -14.62 -12.30 6.41
CA ALA A 18 -15.29 -11.08 6.88
C ALA A 18 -15.28 -9.96 5.82
N GLY A 19 -14.16 -9.76 5.11
CA GLY A 19 -14.09 -8.80 4.00
C GLY A 19 -15.01 -9.15 2.83
N LEU A 20 -15.13 -10.43 2.48
CA LEU A 20 -16.08 -10.90 1.46
C LEU A 20 -17.53 -10.67 1.89
N LEU A 21 -17.87 -11.00 3.14
CA LEU A 21 -19.20 -10.77 3.70
C LEU A 21 -19.53 -9.27 3.76
N MET A 22 -18.58 -8.43 4.15
CA MET A 22 -18.76 -6.98 4.14
C MET A 22 -18.94 -6.44 2.72
N THR A 23 -18.20 -6.96 1.75
CA THR A 23 -18.37 -6.59 0.33
C THR A 23 -19.76 -7.01 -0.18
N ALA A 24 -20.23 -8.20 0.19
CA ALA A 24 -21.59 -8.64 -0.12
C ALA A 24 -22.65 -7.75 0.55
N LEU A 25 -22.43 -7.35 1.81
CA LEU A 25 -23.31 -6.41 2.50
C LEU A 25 -23.38 -5.05 1.80
N ILE A 26 -22.25 -4.51 1.32
CA ILE A 26 -22.22 -3.28 0.51
C ILE A 26 -22.97 -3.49 -0.80
N ALA A 27 -22.78 -4.62 -1.47
CA ALA A 27 -23.49 -4.91 -2.72
C ALA A 27 -25.01 -4.93 -2.52
N VAL A 28 -25.50 -5.60 -1.46
CA VAL A 28 -26.93 -5.68 -1.13
C VAL A 28 -27.45 -4.34 -0.62
N SER A 29 -26.63 -3.52 0.03
CA SER A 29 -27.07 -2.20 0.52
C SER A 29 -27.48 -1.24 -0.58
N THR A 30 -27.17 -1.53 -1.84
CA THR A 30 -27.70 -0.78 -2.97
C THR A 30 -29.22 -0.64 -2.98
N THR A 31 -29.97 -1.55 -2.33
CA THR A 31 -31.43 -1.49 -2.26
C THR A 31 -31.97 -0.51 -1.23
N TRP A 32 -31.14 -0.06 -0.28
CA TRP A 32 -31.52 0.90 0.76
C TRP A 32 -30.53 2.06 0.93
N LEU A 33 -29.48 2.12 0.10
CA LEU A 33 -28.54 3.23 0.06
C LEU A 33 -29.29 4.49 -0.37
N ALA A 34 -29.31 5.50 0.50
CA ALA A 34 -29.86 6.82 0.20
C ALA A 34 -28.92 7.59 -0.76
N ARG A 35 -28.76 7.07 -1.99
CA ARG A 35 -27.90 7.66 -3.01
C ARG A 35 -28.50 9.02 -3.45
N PRO A 36 -27.74 10.11 -3.37
CA PRO A 36 -28.17 11.41 -3.88
C PRO A 36 -28.15 11.43 -5.41
N ASP A 37 -28.85 12.38 -6.01
CA ASP A 37 -28.71 12.68 -7.43
C ASP A 37 -27.31 13.23 -7.69
N LEU A 38 -26.49 12.46 -8.40
CA LEU A 38 -25.09 12.81 -8.67
C LEU A 38 -24.99 13.83 -9.80
N LEU A 39 -24.02 14.74 -9.70
CA LEU A 39 -23.70 15.64 -10.79
C LEU A 39 -23.01 14.90 -11.94
N PRO A 40 -23.17 15.36 -13.19
CA PRO A 40 -22.49 14.77 -14.33
C PRO A 40 -20.97 14.89 -14.19
N ASP A 41 -20.25 14.01 -14.89
CA ASP A 41 -18.80 14.07 -14.98
C ASP A 41 -18.34 15.44 -15.55
N ALA A 42 -17.57 16.20 -14.78
CA ALA A 42 -17.05 17.51 -15.17
C ALA A 42 -15.60 17.46 -15.71
N GLY A 43 -15.05 16.27 -15.95
CA GLY A 43 -13.77 16.07 -16.61
C GLY A 43 -12.71 15.36 -15.75
N PRO A 44 -11.43 15.37 -16.16
CA PRO A 44 -10.41 14.46 -15.63
C PRO A 44 -10.11 14.55 -14.13
N SER A 45 -10.43 15.69 -13.50
CA SER A 45 -10.22 15.92 -12.07
C SER A 45 -11.51 15.81 -11.25
N TRP A 46 -12.63 15.49 -11.87
CA TRP A 46 -13.93 15.41 -11.22
C TRP A 46 -14.17 14.01 -10.63
N TYR A 47 -14.68 13.97 -9.41
CA TYR A 47 -15.11 12.72 -8.78
C TYR A 47 -16.65 12.66 -8.75
N VAL A 48 -17.21 11.71 -9.49
CA VAL A 48 -18.67 11.65 -9.72
C VAL A 48 -19.46 11.26 -8.46
N TRP A 49 -18.89 10.43 -7.58
CA TRP A 49 -19.59 9.88 -6.43
C TRP A 49 -19.50 10.78 -5.20
N GLN A 50 -20.06 11.98 -5.32
CA GLN A 50 -20.15 12.97 -4.27
C GLN A 50 -21.48 13.72 -4.38
N ARG A 51 -22.02 14.20 -3.25
CA ARG A 51 -23.24 15.01 -3.23
C ARG A 51 -23.08 16.29 -4.06
N PRO A 52 -24.15 16.81 -4.69
CA PRO A 52 -24.11 18.10 -5.37
C PRO A 52 -23.72 19.26 -4.45
N GLU A 53 -24.21 19.21 -3.21
CA GLU A 53 -23.96 20.24 -2.20
C GLU A 53 -23.04 19.73 -1.12
N ARG A 54 -21.94 20.46 -0.92
CA ARG A 54 -21.01 20.22 0.18
C ARG A 54 -21.62 20.67 1.51
N SER A 55 -21.76 19.75 2.46
CA SER A 55 -22.17 20.06 3.83
C SER A 55 -20.97 20.13 4.79
N THR A 56 -20.77 21.28 5.44
CA THR A 56 -19.68 21.47 6.41
C THR A 56 -19.77 20.50 7.59
N LEU A 57 -20.97 20.19 8.08
CA LEU A 57 -21.15 19.26 9.19
C LEU A 57 -20.81 17.82 8.79
N ILE A 58 -21.25 17.38 7.59
CA ILE A 58 -20.90 16.06 7.06
C ILE A 58 -19.38 15.97 6.88
N MET A 59 -18.75 16.99 6.30
CA MET A 59 -17.30 17.02 6.10
C MET A 59 -16.52 17.03 7.41
N ALA A 60 -16.95 17.78 8.42
CA ALA A 60 -16.34 17.73 9.74
C ALA A 60 -16.40 16.30 10.33
N GLY A 61 -17.52 15.60 10.16
CA GLY A 61 -17.68 14.21 10.58
C GLY A 61 -16.78 13.24 9.81
N VAL A 62 -16.72 13.34 8.49
CA VAL A 62 -15.86 12.49 7.64
C VAL A 62 -14.38 12.70 7.96
N TRP A 63 -13.93 13.96 8.09
CA TRP A 63 -12.55 14.27 8.48
C TRP A 63 -12.23 13.78 9.89
N ALA A 64 -13.16 13.90 10.84
CA ALA A 64 -12.96 13.39 12.20
C ALA A 64 -12.81 11.86 12.19
N LEU A 65 -13.67 11.13 11.48
CA LEU A 65 -13.60 9.68 11.36
C LEU A 65 -12.31 9.23 10.65
N TYR A 66 -11.93 9.89 9.55
CA TYR A 66 -10.65 9.66 8.87
C TYR A 66 -9.47 9.90 9.81
N ALA A 67 -9.42 11.04 10.51
CA ALA A 67 -8.32 11.39 11.41
C ALA A 67 -8.21 10.39 12.57
N LEU A 68 -9.33 10.01 13.19
CA LEU A 68 -9.37 9.00 14.26
C LEU A 68 -8.89 7.64 13.74
N HIS A 69 -9.36 7.20 12.57
CA HIS A 69 -8.90 5.96 11.94
C HIS A 69 -7.39 6.00 11.69
N GLN A 70 -6.91 7.10 11.09
CA GLN A 70 -5.52 7.27 10.69
C GLN A 70 -4.57 7.31 11.88
N VAL A 71 -4.83 8.20 12.83
CA VAL A 71 -3.98 8.41 14.01
C VAL A 71 -4.02 7.18 14.91
N GLY A 72 -5.19 6.58 15.12
CA GLY A 72 -5.30 5.36 15.91
C GLY A 72 -4.56 4.19 15.27
N PHE A 73 -4.62 4.03 13.94
CA PHE A 73 -3.90 2.95 13.28
C PHE A 73 -2.37 3.18 13.31
N TRP A 74 -1.92 4.42 13.13
CA TRP A 74 -0.51 4.78 13.35
C TRP A 74 -0.04 4.54 14.77
N ALA A 75 -0.87 4.83 15.78
CA ALA A 75 -0.56 4.56 17.18
C ALA A 75 -0.39 3.07 17.45
N LEU A 76 -1.23 2.21 16.85
CA LEU A 76 -1.10 0.75 16.95
C LEU A 76 0.16 0.23 16.25
N ILE A 77 0.50 0.78 15.07
CA ILE A 77 1.75 0.46 14.36
C ILE A 77 2.95 0.87 15.20
N TRP A 78 2.96 2.10 15.72
CA TRP A 78 4.00 2.59 16.60
C TRP A 78 4.15 1.70 17.84
N TYR A 79 3.05 1.38 18.52
CA TYR A 79 3.06 0.49 19.68
C TYR A 79 3.67 -0.87 19.32
N GLY A 80 3.26 -1.46 18.19
CA GLY A 80 3.82 -2.69 17.66
C GLY A 80 5.32 -2.61 17.44
N GLN A 81 5.80 -1.54 16.78
CA GLN A 81 7.22 -1.33 16.50
C GLN A 81 8.07 -1.16 17.77
N GLN A 82 7.51 -0.63 18.86
CA GLN A 82 8.23 -0.42 20.13
C GLN A 82 8.21 -1.64 21.05
N ARG A 83 7.10 -2.41 21.05
CA ARG A 83 6.86 -3.45 22.07
C ARG A 83 7.00 -4.88 21.54
N VAL A 84 6.91 -5.10 20.23
CA VAL A 84 7.00 -6.44 19.64
C VAL A 84 8.39 -6.64 19.04
N GLY A 85 9.20 -7.47 19.70
CA GLY A 85 10.61 -7.66 19.32
C GLY A 85 10.85 -8.74 18.25
N LYS A 86 9.92 -9.66 18.00
CA LYS A 86 10.14 -10.81 17.09
C LYS A 86 8.89 -11.18 16.31
N TYR A 87 9.11 -11.62 15.07
CA TYR A 87 8.06 -12.20 14.23
C TYR A 87 7.58 -13.54 14.76
N THR A 88 6.27 -13.76 14.78
CA THR A 88 5.65 -15.01 15.26
C THR A 88 4.57 -15.53 14.29
N GLY A 89 4.24 -16.82 14.40
CA GLY A 89 3.14 -17.44 13.65
C GLY A 89 1.75 -17.22 14.26
N ARG A 90 1.67 -16.56 15.41
CA ARG A 90 0.44 -16.28 16.17
C ARG A 90 0.09 -14.79 16.12
N LEU A 91 -1.07 -14.41 16.64
CA LEU A 91 -1.40 -13.00 16.84
C LEU A 91 -0.77 -12.46 18.12
N HIS A 92 -0.20 -11.26 18.06
CA HIS A 92 0.00 -10.43 19.24
C HIS A 92 -1.31 -9.76 19.64
N LEU A 93 -1.45 -9.34 20.91
CA LEU A 93 -2.61 -8.56 21.35
C LEU A 93 -2.82 -7.30 20.53
N VAL A 94 -1.72 -6.63 20.15
CA VAL A 94 -1.80 -5.44 19.27
C VAL A 94 -2.34 -5.77 17.88
N ASN A 95 -2.13 -6.99 17.35
CA ASN A 95 -2.74 -7.38 16.07
C ASN A 95 -4.25 -7.59 16.21
N VAL A 96 -4.69 -8.16 17.34
CA VAL A 96 -6.12 -8.30 17.65
C VAL A 96 -6.77 -6.93 17.77
N ALA A 97 -6.12 -6.01 18.50
CA ALA A 97 -6.56 -4.63 18.61
C ALA A 97 -6.63 -3.95 17.24
N ALA A 98 -5.63 -4.11 16.37
CA ALA A 98 -5.64 -3.55 15.02
C ALA A 98 -6.73 -4.14 14.13
N LEU A 99 -6.96 -5.46 14.18
CA LEU A 99 -8.05 -6.10 13.44
C LEU A 99 -9.42 -5.58 13.91
N ALA A 100 -9.66 -5.53 15.22
CA ALA A 100 -10.90 -5.03 15.79
C ALA A 100 -11.12 -3.53 15.50
N PHE A 101 -10.05 -2.73 15.62
CA PHE A 101 -10.07 -1.30 15.34
C PHE A 101 -10.43 -1.02 13.88
N ASN A 102 -9.72 -1.64 12.92
CA ASN A 102 -10.04 -1.48 11.50
C ASN A 102 -11.45 -2.01 11.17
N ALA A 103 -11.88 -3.14 11.76
CA ALA A 103 -13.23 -3.65 11.57
C ALA A 103 -14.31 -2.67 12.07
N ALA A 104 -14.09 -2.03 13.23
CA ALA A 104 -15.00 -1.00 13.74
C ALA A 104 -15.08 0.19 12.77
N PHE A 105 -13.95 0.67 12.25
CA PHE A 105 -13.96 1.77 11.27
C PHE A 105 -14.56 1.38 9.91
N VAL A 106 -14.48 0.10 9.52
CA VAL A 106 -15.20 -0.41 8.35
C VAL A 106 -16.71 -0.30 8.55
N LEU A 107 -17.22 -0.72 9.70
CA LEU A 107 -18.64 -0.61 10.04
C LEU A 107 -19.08 0.86 10.20
N LEU A 108 -18.25 1.71 10.79
CA LEU A 108 -18.52 3.15 10.92
C LEU A 108 -18.56 3.83 9.56
N HIS A 109 -17.63 3.50 8.64
CA HIS A 109 -17.66 4.07 7.30
C HIS A 109 -18.89 3.57 6.51
N PHE A 110 -19.27 2.31 6.66
CA PHE A 110 -20.52 1.80 6.11
C PHE A 110 -21.73 2.59 6.62
N ALA A 111 -21.88 2.71 7.94
CA ALA A 111 -22.96 3.50 8.55
C ALA A 111 -22.92 4.97 8.10
N GLN A 112 -21.74 5.57 8.04
CA GLN A 112 -21.55 6.93 7.56
C GLN A 112 -22.03 7.10 6.12
N THR A 113 -21.68 6.17 5.23
CA THR A 113 -22.15 6.20 3.84
C THR A 113 -23.67 6.05 3.76
N GLN A 114 -24.27 5.15 4.55
CA GLN A 114 -25.73 4.97 4.55
C GLN A 114 -26.48 6.22 5.02
N LEU A 115 -25.91 6.98 5.96
CA LEU A 115 -26.56 8.15 6.57
C LEU A 115 -26.29 9.46 5.81
N TRP A 116 -25.06 9.65 5.34
CA TRP A 116 -24.60 10.94 4.80
C TRP A 116 -23.96 10.88 3.42
N TYR A 117 -23.65 9.69 2.91
CA TYR A 117 -23.13 9.40 1.58
C TYR A 117 -21.73 9.98 1.24
N ASP A 118 -21.37 11.20 1.61
CA ASP A 118 -20.09 11.77 1.14
C ASP A 118 -18.85 11.09 1.73
N GLY A 119 -17.74 11.13 0.98
CA GLY A 119 -16.38 10.85 1.46
C GLY A 119 -15.52 12.12 1.43
N LEU A 120 -14.20 11.96 1.60
CA LEU A 120 -13.27 13.10 1.55
C LEU A 120 -13.22 13.80 0.17
N ALA A 121 -13.66 13.14 -0.91
CA ALA A 121 -13.60 13.66 -2.28
C ALA A 121 -14.19 15.06 -2.48
N GLN A 122 -15.12 15.48 -1.62
CA GLN A 122 -15.66 16.85 -1.58
C GLN A 122 -14.59 17.93 -1.29
N ASP A 123 -13.55 17.58 -0.51
CA ASP A 123 -12.53 18.49 -0.02
C ASP A 123 -11.15 18.25 -0.65
N VAL A 124 -10.96 17.13 -1.34
CA VAL A 124 -9.65 16.71 -1.87
C VAL A 124 -9.70 16.21 -3.30
N SER A 125 -8.62 16.47 -4.01
CA SER A 125 -8.43 16.10 -5.41
C SER A 125 -8.44 14.59 -5.65
N ILE A 126 -8.97 14.14 -6.79
CA ILE A 126 -8.84 12.74 -7.24
C ILE A 126 -7.38 12.32 -7.38
N TRP A 127 -6.51 13.26 -7.74
CA TRP A 127 -5.09 13.02 -7.91
C TRP A 127 -4.41 12.64 -6.61
N SER A 128 -4.80 13.22 -5.47
CA SER A 128 -4.16 12.87 -4.18
C SER A 128 -4.47 11.44 -3.78
N SER A 129 -5.72 10.97 -4.02
CA SER A 129 -6.08 9.57 -3.80
C SER A 129 -5.28 8.64 -4.72
N GLN A 130 -5.24 8.95 -6.02
CA GLN A 130 -4.50 8.15 -7.00
C GLN A 130 -2.99 8.08 -6.69
N PHE A 131 -2.34 9.20 -6.39
CA PHE A 131 -0.91 9.21 -6.08
C PHE A 131 -0.58 8.51 -4.77
N SER A 132 -1.50 8.49 -3.79
CA SER A 132 -1.29 7.74 -2.54
C SER A 132 -1.05 6.25 -2.80
N VAL A 133 -1.83 5.67 -3.72
CA VAL A 133 -1.71 4.25 -4.11
C VAL A 133 -0.51 4.05 -5.04
N ILE A 134 -0.28 4.92 -6.02
CA ILE A 134 0.88 4.80 -6.92
C ILE A 134 2.19 4.76 -6.13
N ILE A 135 2.37 5.65 -5.16
CA ILE A 135 3.58 5.69 -4.33
C ILE A 135 3.66 4.43 -3.46
N LEU A 136 2.55 3.91 -2.94
CA LEU A 136 2.54 2.63 -2.22
C LEU A 136 3.07 1.50 -3.10
N LEU A 137 2.57 1.36 -4.34
CA LEU A 137 3.00 0.31 -5.28
C LEU A 137 4.49 0.42 -5.61
N VAL A 138 4.94 1.63 -5.90
CA VAL A 138 6.36 1.97 -6.14
C VAL A 138 7.22 1.61 -4.92
N TRP A 139 6.77 1.93 -3.71
CA TRP A 139 7.50 1.65 -2.47
C TRP A 139 7.57 0.13 -2.24
N VAL A 140 6.52 -0.64 -2.55
CA VAL A 140 6.57 -2.11 -2.53
C VAL A 140 7.67 -2.63 -3.46
N LEU A 141 7.74 -2.14 -4.71
CA LEU A 141 8.80 -2.53 -5.65
C LEU A 141 10.20 -2.21 -5.10
N LEU A 142 10.40 -1.02 -4.53
CA LEU A 142 11.66 -0.59 -3.93
C LEU A 142 12.08 -1.54 -2.78
N MET A 143 11.16 -1.89 -1.89
CA MET A 143 11.42 -2.75 -0.74
C MET A 143 11.72 -4.21 -1.15
N GLU A 144 10.97 -4.71 -2.12
CA GLU A 144 11.02 -6.11 -2.55
C GLU A 144 12.16 -6.41 -3.53
N ASN A 145 12.81 -5.38 -4.09
CA ASN A 145 13.96 -5.53 -4.98
C ASN A 145 15.08 -6.42 -4.38
N ASP A 146 15.32 -6.35 -3.07
CA ASP A 146 16.32 -7.21 -2.40
C ASP A 146 15.97 -8.72 -2.45
N ARG A 147 14.68 -9.05 -2.53
CA ARG A 147 14.15 -10.42 -2.50
C ARG A 147 13.87 -10.97 -3.89
N ARG A 148 13.24 -10.19 -4.76
CA ARG A 148 12.75 -10.63 -6.08
C ARG A 148 13.33 -9.91 -7.28
N GLY A 149 14.18 -8.90 -7.06
CA GLY A 149 14.66 -8.02 -8.13
C GLY A 149 13.58 -7.12 -8.71
N LEU A 150 13.94 -6.30 -9.70
CA LEU A 150 13.00 -5.48 -10.47
C LEU A 150 12.73 -6.04 -11.86
N VAL A 151 13.70 -6.71 -12.48
CA VAL A 151 13.57 -7.19 -13.87
C VAL A 151 14.08 -8.62 -13.97
N PHE A 152 13.17 -9.55 -14.24
CA PHE A 152 13.42 -10.98 -14.41
C PHE A 152 14.21 -11.64 -13.27
N GLY A 153 13.99 -11.18 -12.03
CA GLY A 153 14.73 -11.66 -10.85
C GLY A 153 16.05 -10.94 -10.58
N LYS A 154 16.49 -10.03 -11.47
CA LYS A 154 17.72 -9.27 -11.29
C LYS A 154 17.50 -8.11 -10.33
N LYS A 155 18.37 -8.03 -9.32
CA LYS A 155 18.42 -6.90 -8.38
C LYS A 155 19.00 -5.69 -9.10
N VAL A 156 18.30 -4.56 -9.03
CA VAL A 156 18.73 -3.34 -9.70
C VAL A 156 19.27 -2.35 -8.66
N PRO A 157 20.47 -1.77 -8.84
CA PRO A 157 20.97 -0.73 -7.95
C PRO A 157 20.03 0.48 -7.92
N THR A 158 19.72 0.98 -6.73
CA THR A 158 18.87 2.16 -6.50
C THR A 158 19.66 3.25 -5.78
N PRO A 159 19.34 4.55 -5.98
CA PRO A 159 19.92 5.64 -5.20
C PRO A 159 19.91 5.36 -3.68
N GLY A 160 21.02 5.67 -3.01
CA GLY A 160 21.22 5.40 -1.57
C GLY A 160 21.32 3.91 -1.18
N GLY A 161 21.23 2.98 -2.13
CA GLY A 161 21.53 1.56 -1.94
C GLY A 161 20.71 0.86 -0.86
N ALA A 162 21.35 -0.06 -0.14
CA ALA A 162 20.71 -0.88 0.88
C ALA A 162 20.17 -0.06 2.07
N GLY A 163 20.79 1.08 2.41
CA GLY A 163 20.35 1.95 3.50
C GLY A 163 18.97 2.55 3.26
N VAL A 164 18.71 3.03 2.04
CA VAL A 164 17.37 3.51 1.64
C VAL A 164 16.35 2.39 1.69
N ARG A 165 16.68 1.18 1.21
CA ARG A 165 15.75 0.05 1.23
C ARG A 165 15.46 -0.45 2.66
N ALA A 166 16.45 -0.41 3.54
CA ALA A 166 16.25 -0.72 4.96
C ALA A 166 15.33 0.31 5.64
N TRP A 167 15.53 1.60 5.37
CA TRP A 167 14.63 2.66 5.85
C TRP A 167 13.21 2.49 5.30
N ALA A 168 13.10 2.25 3.99
CA ALA A 168 11.83 2.00 3.32
C ALA A 168 11.07 0.86 3.99
N ARG A 169 11.72 -0.29 4.27
CA ARG A 169 11.11 -1.41 5.01
C ARG A 169 10.76 -1.07 6.46
N ARG A 170 11.55 -0.26 7.14
CA ARG A 170 11.30 0.14 8.54
C ARG A 170 10.03 0.98 8.66
N TYR A 171 9.81 1.90 7.72
CA TYR A 171 8.77 2.94 7.85
C TYR A 171 7.58 2.78 6.90
N HIS A 172 7.59 1.80 5.99
CA HIS A 172 6.49 1.59 5.04
C HIS A 172 5.12 1.52 5.70
N GLY A 173 5.01 0.89 6.88
CA GLY A 173 3.75 0.71 7.58
C GLY A 173 2.99 2.02 7.81
N TYR A 174 3.70 3.12 8.08
CA TYR A 174 3.07 4.44 8.26
C TYR A 174 2.48 4.98 6.96
N TYR A 175 3.26 4.96 5.88
CA TYR A 175 2.77 5.43 4.58
C TYR A 175 1.67 4.52 4.02
N PHE A 176 1.83 3.21 4.18
CA PHE A 176 0.88 2.23 3.63
C PHE A 176 -0.44 2.30 4.37
N ALA A 177 -0.41 2.46 5.70
CA ALA A 177 -1.60 2.74 6.48
C ALA A 177 -2.25 4.06 6.06
N TRP A 178 -1.46 5.10 5.77
CA TRP A 178 -1.99 6.37 5.28
C TRP A 178 -2.67 6.24 3.92
N ALA A 179 -1.98 5.71 2.92
CA ALA A 179 -2.56 5.52 1.59
C ALA A 179 -3.83 4.64 1.66
N ALA A 180 -3.81 3.59 2.50
CA ALA A 180 -4.95 2.72 2.65
C ALA A 180 -6.14 3.40 3.34
N VAL A 181 -5.94 4.02 4.50
CA VAL A 181 -7.02 4.67 5.25
C VAL A 181 -7.54 5.90 4.50
N TYR A 182 -6.65 6.67 3.86
CA TYR A 182 -7.03 7.82 3.04
C TYR A 182 -7.87 7.42 1.84
N THR A 183 -7.44 6.43 1.06
CA THR A 183 -8.24 5.91 -0.06
C THR A 183 -9.56 5.30 0.44
N PHE A 184 -9.53 4.60 1.57
CA PHE A 184 -10.71 4.01 2.17
C PHE A 184 -11.78 5.05 2.52
N TRP A 185 -11.40 6.23 3.03
CA TRP A 185 -12.31 7.33 3.34
C TRP A 185 -12.50 8.33 2.20
N TYR A 186 -11.77 8.18 1.09
CA TYR A 186 -11.81 9.12 -0.04
C TYR A 186 -13.22 9.21 -0.63
N HIS A 187 -13.89 8.08 -0.77
CA HIS A 187 -15.20 7.98 -1.40
C HIS A 187 -16.21 7.21 -0.56
N PRO A 188 -17.52 7.42 -0.78
CA PRO A 188 -18.56 6.55 -0.22
C PRO A 188 -18.31 5.08 -0.46
N MET A 189 -18.94 4.25 0.37
CA MET A 189 -19.21 2.84 0.07
C MET A 189 -20.25 2.64 -1.03
N GLU A 190 -19.90 3.08 -2.24
CA GLU A 190 -20.71 2.92 -3.44
C GLU A 190 -20.72 1.47 -3.96
N THR A 191 -21.77 1.11 -4.70
CA THR A 191 -22.09 -0.29 -5.06
C THR A 191 -21.76 -0.67 -6.51
N THR A 192 -21.14 0.22 -7.29
CA THR A 192 -20.65 -0.17 -8.63
C THR A 192 -19.60 -1.28 -8.54
N THR A 193 -19.45 -2.08 -9.59
CA THR A 193 -18.50 -3.21 -9.60
C THR A 193 -17.05 -2.79 -9.30
N GLY A 194 -16.62 -1.63 -9.82
CA GLY A 194 -15.29 -1.08 -9.52
C GLY A 194 -15.09 -0.76 -8.03
N HIS A 195 -16.11 -0.19 -7.39
CA HIS A 195 -16.10 0.09 -5.96
C HIS A 195 -16.12 -1.19 -5.13
N LEU A 196 -16.95 -2.18 -5.47
CA LEU A 196 -17.01 -3.45 -4.72
C LEU A 196 -15.66 -4.19 -4.73
N VAL A 197 -15.01 -4.30 -5.89
CA VAL A 197 -13.66 -4.88 -5.98
C VAL A 197 -12.64 -4.03 -5.25
N GLY A 198 -12.77 -2.70 -5.31
CA GLY A 198 -11.95 -1.75 -4.57
C GLY A 198 -12.06 -1.94 -3.06
N PHE A 199 -13.27 -1.97 -2.50
CA PHE A 199 -13.50 -2.17 -1.07
C PHE A 199 -13.03 -3.54 -0.60
N LEU A 200 -13.29 -4.60 -1.37
CA LEU A 200 -12.69 -5.90 -1.07
C LEU A 200 -11.18 -5.78 -0.96
N TYR A 201 -10.53 -5.13 -1.93
CA TYR A 201 -9.08 -4.93 -1.90
C TYR A 201 -8.62 -4.10 -0.69
N MET A 202 -9.34 -3.01 -0.36
CA MET A 202 -9.05 -2.20 0.82
C MET A 202 -9.15 -3.02 2.11
N PHE A 203 -10.17 -3.87 2.27
CA PHE A 203 -10.29 -4.75 3.42
C PHE A 203 -9.09 -5.69 3.54
N LEU A 204 -8.65 -6.29 2.43
CA LEU A 204 -7.48 -7.17 2.41
C LEU A 204 -6.19 -6.42 2.77
N ILE A 205 -6.04 -5.16 2.35
CA ILE A 205 -4.89 -4.31 2.72
C ILE A 205 -4.93 -3.89 4.19
N LEU A 206 -6.10 -3.54 4.74
CA LEU A 206 -6.26 -3.23 6.17
C LEU A 206 -5.95 -4.47 7.04
N VAL A 207 -6.35 -5.66 6.58
CA VAL A 207 -5.96 -6.94 7.22
C VAL A 207 -4.46 -7.14 7.15
N GLN A 208 -3.84 -6.94 5.99
CA GLN A 208 -2.38 -7.01 5.86
C GLN A 208 -1.66 -6.05 6.81
N GLY A 209 -2.15 -4.82 6.91
CA GLY A 209 -1.65 -3.83 7.86
C GLY A 209 -1.83 -4.29 9.30
N SER A 210 -2.97 -4.87 9.66
CA SER A 210 -3.26 -5.34 11.03
C SER A 210 -2.43 -6.54 11.47
N LEU A 211 -1.92 -7.33 10.50
CA LEU A 211 -1.10 -8.52 10.75
C LEU A 211 0.39 -8.21 10.89
N PHE A 212 0.79 -6.94 11.00
CA PHE A 212 2.20 -6.54 11.15
C PHE A 212 2.95 -7.40 12.17
N LEU A 213 4.24 -7.65 11.91
CA LEU A 213 5.11 -8.44 12.78
C LEU A 213 4.66 -9.91 12.98
N THR A 214 3.77 -10.43 12.13
CA THR A 214 3.44 -11.85 12.06
C THR A 214 4.04 -12.51 10.82
N ARG A 215 4.19 -13.84 10.83
CA ARG A 215 4.61 -14.62 9.65
C ARG A 215 3.59 -14.55 8.50
N ALA A 216 2.33 -14.22 8.78
CA ALA A 216 1.31 -14.01 7.76
C ALA A 216 1.58 -12.73 6.95
N HIS A 217 2.02 -11.65 7.61
CA HIS A 217 2.32 -10.37 6.96
C HIS A 217 3.48 -10.44 5.95
N VAL A 218 4.43 -11.35 6.17
CA VAL A 218 5.56 -11.58 5.25
C VAL A 218 5.37 -12.82 4.37
N ASN A 219 4.17 -13.40 4.35
CA ASN A 219 3.88 -14.57 3.53
C ASN A 219 3.85 -14.17 2.05
N ARG A 220 4.79 -14.70 1.26
CA ARG A 220 4.95 -14.35 -0.17
C ARG A 220 3.72 -14.59 -1.04
N TRP A 221 2.91 -15.61 -0.72
CA TRP A 221 1.70 -15.93 -1.47
C TRP A 221 0.58 -14.97 -1.12
N TRP A 222 0.47 -14.62 0.15
CA TRP A 222 -0.47 -13.60 0.59
C TRP A 222 -0.12 -12.21 0.02
N THR A 223 1.15 -11.79 0.10
CA THR A 223 1.57 -10.49 -0.43
C THR A 223 1.39 -10.42 -1.94
N VAL A 224 1.72 -11.49 -2.70
CA VAL A 224 1.49 -11.48 -4.15
C VAL A 224 0.01 -11.47 -4.51
N THR A 225 -0.85 -12.11 -3.71
CA THR A 225 -2.31 -12.00 -3.89
C THR A 225 -2.77 -10.54 -3.79
N LEU A 226 -2.30 -9.81 -2.78
CA LEU A 226 -2.61 -8.38 -2.63
C LEU A 226 -2.08 -7.55 -3.80
N GLU A 227 -0.88 -7.86 -4.26
CA GLU A 227 -0.28 -7.15 -5.39
C GLU A 227 -1.02 -7.41 -6.71
N VAL A 228 -1.48 -8.65 -6.93
CA VAL A 228 -2.25 -9.02 -8.13
C VAL A 228 -3.68 -8.48 -8.07
N MET A 229 -4.27 -8.27 -6.89
CA MET A 229 -5.59 -7.65 -6.77
C MET A 229 -5.65 -6.24 -7.37
N VAL A 230 -4.53 -5.50 -7.41
CA VAL A 230 -4.42 -4.20 -8.07
C VAL A 230 -4.72 -4.30 -9.57
N LEU A 231 -4.26 -5.37 -10.21
CA LEU A 231 -4.54 -5.64 -11.63
C LEU A 231 -6.05 -5.72 -11.86
N PHE A 232 -6.74 -6.54 -11.07
CA PHE A 232 -8.18 -6.75 -11.21
C PHE A 232 -8.96 -5.47 -10.91
N HIS A 233 -8.64 -4.81 -9.78
CA HIS A 233 -9.29 -3.56 -9.41
C HIS A 233 -9.09 -2.47 -10.47
N GLY A 234 -7.84 -2.21 -10.86
CA GLY A 234 -7.51 -1.18 -11.86
C GLY A 234 -8.11 -1.46 -13.23
N ALA A 235 -8.14 -2.72 -13.66
CA ALA A 235 -8.79 -3.12 -14.91
C ALA A 235 -10.31 -2.89 -14.86
N VAL A 236 -10.98 -3.31 -13.79
CA VAL A 236 -12.44 -3.16 -13.64
C VAL A 236 -12.85 -1.69 -13.52
N VAL A 237 -12.11 -0.87 -12.77
CA VAL A 237 -12.38 0.58 -12.70
C VAL A 237 -12.21 1.21 -14.09
N ALA A 238 -11.15 0.85 -14.81
CA ALA A 238 -10.90 1.39 -16.14
C ALA A 238 -11.86 0.88 -17.22
N LEU A 239 -12.43 -0.33 -17.07
CA LEU A 239 -13.54 -0.84 -17.89
C LEU A 239 -14.83 -0.04 -17.68
N ASN A 240 -15.07 0.44 -16.47
CA ASN A 240 -16.25 1.25 -16.15
C ASN A 240 -16.03 2.75 -16.40
N SER A 241 -14.88 3.14 -16.94
CA SER A 241 -14.56 4.53 -17.28
C SER A 241 -14.88 4.84 -18.75
N PRO A 242 -15.34 6.06 -19.09
CA PRO A 242 -15.54 6.48 -20.48
C PRO A 242 -14.32 6.28 -21.39
N LYS A 243 -13.10 6.38 -20.82
CA LYS A 243 -11.85 6.23 -21.58
C LYS A 243 -11.44 4.77 -21.86
N GLN A 244 -12.11 3.79 -21.27
CA GLN A 244 -11.88 2.36 -21.50
C GLN A 244 -10.40 1.95 -21.43
N LEU A 245 -9.69 2.42 -20.40
CA LEU A 245 -8.23 2.25 -20.23
C LEU A 245 -7.83 0.87 -19.67
N TRP A 246 -8.75 -0.10 -19.68
CA TRP A 246 -8.58 -1.40 -19.03
C TRP A 246 -7.38 -2.19 -19.52
N PHE A 247 -7.03 -2.08 -20.80
CA PHE A 247 -5.84 -2.75 -21.33
C PHE A 247 -4.56 -2.15 -20.74
N GLN A 248 -4.50 -0.82 -20.63
CA GLN A 248 -3.36 -0.12 -20.04
C GLN A 248 -3.15 -0.53 -18.57
N PHE A 249 -4.23 -0.58 -17.77
CA PHE A 249 -4.12 -0.94 -16.36
C PHE A 249 -3.98 -2.45 -16.15
N GLY A 250 -4.89 -3.25 -16.71
CA GLY A 250 -4.88 -4.71 -16.54
C GLY A 250 -3.61 -5.36 -17.09
N TRP A 251 -3.27 -5.13 -18.36
CA TRP A 251 -2.06 -5.72 -18.95
C TRP A 251 -0.80 -4.98 -18.51
N GLY A 252 -0.88 -3.69 -18.17
CA GLY A 252 0.23 -2.97 -17.55
C GLY A 252 0.66 -3.58 -16.21
N PHE A 253 -0.27 -3.83 -15.29
CA PHE A 253 0.01 -4.53 -14.03
C PHE A 253 0.37 -6.00 -14.26
N ALA A 254 -0.24 -6.68 -15.24
CA ALA A 254 0.19 -8.04 -15.62
C ALA A 254 1.66 -8.06 -16.07
N THR A 255 2.12 -7.01 -16.76
CA THR A 255 3.52 -6.86 -17.16
C THR A 255 4.42 -6.78 -15.92
N ILE A 256 4.06 -5.98 -14.92
CA ILE A 256 4.78 -5.92 -13.64
C ILE A 256 4.81 -7.29 -12.94
N PHE A 257 3.71 -8.04 -12.99
CA PHE A 257 3.67 -9.39 -12.42
C PHE A 257 4.65 -10.33 -13.10
N VAL A 258 4.61 -10.39 -14.42
CA VAL A 258 5.46 -11.28 -15.23
C VAL A 258 6.92 -10.86 -15.13
N VAL A 259 7.23 -9.58 -15.25
CA VAL A 259 8.63 -9.09 -15.28
C VAL A 259 9.24 -9.05 -13.88
N THR A 260 8.46 -8.78 -12.83
CA THR A 260 8.98 -8.51 -11.48
C THR A 260 8.45 -9.49 -10.43
N GLN A 261 7.13 -9.53 -10.21
CA GLN A 261 6.58 -10.09 -8.97
C GLN A 261 6.73 -11.62 -8.90
N MET A 262 6.50 -12.33 -10.01
CA MET A 262 6.53 -13.79 -10.05
C MET A 262 7.91 -14.39 -9.72
N HIS A 263 8.98 -13.61 -9.91
CA HIS A 263 10.36 -14.04 -9.67
C HIS A 263 10.69 -14.20 -8.19
N GLY A 264 9.87 -13.67 -7.28
CA GLY A 264 9.99 -13.87 -5.84
C GLY A 264 9.26 -15.12 -5.31
N LEU A 265 8.50 -15.83 -6.12
CA LEU A 265 7.60 -16.88 -5.63
C LEU A 265 8.29 -18.23 -5.43
N GLY A 266 9.45 -18.44 -6.06
CA GLY A 266 10.10 -19.76 -6.11
C GLY A 266 9.50 -20.68 -7.16
N LEU A 267 8.85 -20.12 -8.19
CA LEU A 267 8.30 -20.87 -9.31
C LEU A 267 9.40 -21.55 -10.13
N SER A 268 9.11 -22.78 -10.59
CA SER A 268 9.97 -23.49 -11.53
C SER A 268 10.19 -22.67 -12.82
N ARG A 269 11.28 -22.92 -13.54
CA ARG A 269 11.55 -22.26 -14.82
C ARG A 269 10.40 -22.51 -15.82
N ARG A 270 9.84 -23.74 -15.82
CA ARG A 270 8.71 -24.11 -16.66
C ARG A 270 7.46 -23.28 -16.34
N ALA A 271 7.10 -23.15 -15.06
CA ALA A 271 5.94 -22.37 -14.65
C ALA A 271 6.06 -20.90 -15.06
N ARG A 272 7.25 -20.29 -14.90
CA ARG A 272 7.50 -18.90 -15.34
C ARG A 272 7.37 -18.73 -16.85
N TRP A 273 7.86 -19.68 -17.64
CA TRP A 273 7.68 -19.67 -19.09
C TRP A 273 6.22 -19.83 -19.51
N LEU A 274 5.48 -20.74 -18.88
CA LEU A 274 4.05 -20.93 -19.16
C LEU A 274 3.26 -19.66 -18.87
N ILE A 275 3.51 -19.00 -17.73
CA ILE A 275 2.90 -17.71 -17.39
C ILE A 275 3.28 -16.64 -18.42
N GLY A 276 4.56 -16.54 -18.77
CA GLY A 276 5.04 -15.56 -19.75
C GLY A 276 4.43 -15.76 -21.14
N LEU A 277 4.35 -17.00 -21.62
CA LEU A 277 3.73 -17.36 -22.89
C LEU A 277 2.23 -17.10 -22.88
N ALA A 278 1.53 -17.44 -21.80
CA ALA A 278 0.11 -17.12 -21.64
C ALA A 278 -0.14 -15.61 -21.66
N TYR A 279 0.71 -14.83 -20.98
CA TYR A 279 0.65 -13.37 -21.02
C TYR A 279 0.88 -12.82 -22.43
N VAL A 280 1.93 -13.24 -23.13
CA VAL A 280 2.20 -12.80 -24.52
C VAL A 280 1.05 -13.20 -25.46
N GLY A 281 0.54 -14.42 -25.34
CA GLY A 281 -0.62 -14.87 -26.10
C GLY A 281 -1.86 -14.02 -25.85
N SER A 282 -2.12 -13.64 -24.59
CA SER A 282 -3.24 -12.76 -24.23
C SER A 282 -3.09 -11.34 -24.79
N VAL A 283 -1.86 -10.78 -24.80
CA VAL A 283 -1.57 -9.50 -25.44
C VAL A 283 -1.83 -9.61 -26.94
N GLY A 284 -1.32 -10.67 -27.57
CA GLY A 284 -1.52 -10.93 -29.00
C GLY A 284 -2.99 -11.04 -29.37
N LEU A 285 -3.79 -11.74 -28.56
CA LEU A 285 -5.23 -11.85 -28.75
C LEU A 285 -5.91 -10.48 -28.71
N VAL A 286 -5.66 -9.68 -27.68
CA VAL A 286 -6.27 -8.34 -27.56
C VAL A 286 -5.85 -7.44 -28.71
N VAL A 287 -4.57 -7.45 -29.08
CA VAL A 287 -4.03 -6.65 -30.19
C VAL A 287 -4.63 -7.09 -31.53
N SER A 288 -4.84 -8.39 -31.74
CA SER A 288 -5.45 -8.91 -32.97
C SER A 288 -6.90 -8.46 -33.13
N GLN A 289 -7.62 -8.27 -32.02
CA GLN A 289 -9.03 -7.87 -32.01
C GLN A 289 -9.22 -6.35 -32.01
N LEU A 290 -8.35 -5.61 -31.32
CA LEU A 290 -8.53 -4.18 -31.02
C LEU A 290 -7.48 -3.27 -31.67
N GLY A 291 -6.55 -3.85 -32.43
CA GLY A 291 -5.53 -3.14 -33.20
C GLY A 291 -4.21 -2.92 -32.45
N THR A 292 -3.16 -2.68 -33.25
CA THR A 292 -1.77 -2.49 -32.79
C THR A 292 -1.57 -1.25 -31.93
N ALA A 293 -2.47 -0.26 -32.02
CA ALA A 293 -2.44 0.94 -31.18
C ALA A 293 -2.45 0.63 -29.67
N LYS A 294 -3.00 -0.52 -29.25
CA LYS A 294 -2.97 -0.97 -27.85
C LYS A 294 -1.55 -1.21 -27.33
N LEU A 295 -0.60 -1.59 -28.19
CA LEU A 295 0.79 -1.81 -27.79
C LEU A 295 1.45 -0.55 -27.22
N ALA A 296 1.04 0.63 -27.68
CA ALA A 296 1.58 1.91 -27.19
C ALA A 296 1.14 2.24 -25.75
N THR A 297 0.08 1.62 -25.24
CA THR A 297 -0.42 1.88 -23.87
C THR A 297 0.14 0.89 -22.86
N LEU A 298 0.49 -0.32 -23.29
CA LEU A 298 1.06 -1.39 -22.46
C LEU A 298 2.24 -0.96 -21.57
N PRO A 299 3.26 -0.21 -22.07
CA PRO A 299 4.41 0.14 -21.25
C PRO A 299 4.14 1.25 -20.23
N ARG A 300 2.99 1.95 -20.27
CA ARG A 300 2.76 3.15 -19.46
C ARG A 300 2.78 2.89 -17.95
N VAL A 301 2.10 1.84 -17.49
CA VAL A 301 2.09 1.46 -16.07
C VAL A 301 3.47 0.97 -15.63
N PRO A 302 4.12 -0.01 -16.31
CA PRO A 302 5.48 -0.41 -15.95
C PRO A 302 6.49 0.73 -15.95
N ALA A 303 6.46 1.60 -16.96
CA ALA A 303 7.36 2.74 -17.05
C ALA A 303 7.16 3.70 -15.88
N ALA A 304 5.91 4.02 -15.54
CA ALA A 304 5.61 4.89 -14.41
C ALA A 304 6.06 4.29 -13.07
N GLU A 305 5.82 3.00 -12.83
CA GLU A 305 6.22 2.36 -11.58
C GLU A 305 7.75 2.22 -11.47
N TYR A 306 8.43 1.76 -12.52
CA TYR A 306 9.88 1.63 -12.49
C TYR A 306 10.57 2.98 -12.36
N ALA A 307 10.13 4.00 -13.11
CA ALA A 307 10.65 5.37 -12.93
C ALA A 307 10.38 5.87 -11.50
N GLY A 308 9.17 5.63 -10.99
CA GLY A 308 8.79 5.94 -9.62
C GLY A 308 9.75 5.33 -8.59
N VAL A 309 10.23 4.09 -8.79
CA VAL A 309 11.18 3.45 -7.85
C VAL A 309 12.46 4.27 -7.72
N PHE A 310 13.01 4.75 -8.83
CA PHE A 310 14.24 5.57 -8.81
C PHE A 310 13.99 6.95 -8.22
N ILE A 311 12.88 7.59 -8.56
CA ILE A 311 12.49 8.90 -8.01
C ILE A 311 12.31 8.80 -6.49
N LEU A 312 11.54 7.82 -6.01
CA LEU A 312 11.28 7.62 -4.59
C LEU A 312 12.57 7.28 -3.83
N ALA A 313 13.41 6.41 -4.39
CA ALA A 313 14.71 6.08 -3.81
C ALA A 313 15.62 7.31 -3.70
N ALA A 314 15.63 8.19 -4.71
CA ALA A 314 16.39 9.43 -4.69
C ALA A 314 15.88 10.41 -3.62
N ILE A 315 14.56 10.56 -3.47
CA ILE A 315 13.94 11.37 -2.41
C ILE A 315 14.35 10.86 -1.03
N PHE A 316 14.25 9.56 -0.78
CA PHE A 316 14.69 8.97 0.50
C PHE A 316 16.20 9.12 0.72
N ALA A 317 17.01 8.92 -0.31
CA ALA A 317 18.46 9.11 -0.23
C ALA A 317 18.81 10.56 0.15
N ALA A 318 18.17 11.54 -0.49
CA ALA A 318 18.36 12.96 -0.19
C ALA A 318 17.92 13.29 1.24
N GLY A 319 16.75 12.81 1.69
CA GLY A 319 16.28 13.01 3.06
C GLY A 319 17.24 12.44 4.11
N LEU A 320 17.72 11.21 3.91
CA LEU A 320 18.69 10.58 4.79
C LEU A 320 20.04 11.29 4.80
N TRP A 321 20.50 11.77 3.65
CA TRP A 321 21.72 12.56 3.54
C TRP A 321 21.61 13.90 4.29
N THR A 322 20.49 14.61 4.12
CA THR A 322 20.22 15.88 4.83
C THR A 322 20.18 15.65 6.34
N ALA A 323 19.46 14.61 6.80
CA ALA A 323 19.38 14.27 8.22
C ALA A 323 20.76 14.00 8.83
N ARG A 324 21.64 13.29 8.11
CA ARG A 324 23.03 13.05 8.56
C ARG A 324 23.83 14.34 8.68
N ARG A 325 23.74 15.25 7.70
CA ARG A 325 24.46 16.53 7.72
C ARG A 325 23.99 17.49 8.81
N VAL A 326 22.69 17.48 9.11
CA VAL A 326 22.14 18.30 10.20
C VAL A 326 22.48 17.69 11.56
N GLY A 327 22.40 16.35 11.69
CA GLY A 327 22.76 15.64 12.92
C GLY A 327 24.25 15.77 13.27
N SER A 328 25.15 15.64 12.29
CA SER A 328 26.60 15.78 12.50
C SER A 328 27.04 17.18 12.91
N ARG A 329 26.22 18.21 12.63
CA ARG A 329 26.47 19.59 13.09
C ARG A 329 26.06 19.84 14.55
N ARG A 330 25.27 18.94 15.15
CA ARG A 330 24.75 19.09 16.52
C ARG A 330 25.57 18.37 17.58
N THR A 331 26.56 17.58 17.20
CA THR A 331 27.48 16.92 18.14
C THR A 331 28.81 17.65 18.10
N PRO A 332 29.16 18.50 19.10
CA PRO A 332 30.52 18.98 19.24
C PRO A 332 31.44 17.77 19.40
N ALA A 333 32.59 17.76 18.71
CA ALA A 333 33.62 16.77 18.95
C ALA A 333 34.02 16.81 20.44
N PRO A 334 34.26 15.67 21.11
CA PRO A 334 34.85 15.69 22.43
C PRO A 334 36.20 16.40 22.33
N GLU A 335 36.34 17.45 23.14
CA GLU A 335 37.57 18.21 23.32
C GLU A 335 38.70 17.21 23.62
N THR A 336 39.68 17.13 22.72
CA THR A 336 40.89 16.33 22.93
C THR A 336 41.57 16.85 24.18
N ALA A 337 41.44 16.11 25.28
CA ALA A 337 42.21 16.33 26.49
C ALA A 337 43.69 16.32 26.09
N ALA A 338 44.34 17.46 26.29
CA ALA A 338 45.76 17.64 26.04
C ALA A 338 46.55 16.61 26.86
N GLU A 339 47.37 15.81 26.17
CA GLU A 339 48.45 15.05 26.78
C GLU A 339 49.39 16.02 27.50
N THR A 340 49.25 16.13 28.82
CA THR A 340 50.32 16.63 29.68
C THR A 340 51.34 15.50 29.83
N GLY A 341 52.51 15.73 29.23
CA GLY A 341 53.59 14.75 29.11
C GLY A 341 54.17 14.26 30.43
N ALA A 342 54.63 13.02 30.41
CA ALA A 342 55.55 12.46 31.39
C ALA A 342 56.96 12.41 30.78
N PRO A 343 58.00 12.90 31.47
CA PRO A 343 59.36 12.59 31.08
C PRO A 343 59.84 11.30 31.74
N THR A 344 60.43 10.45 30.91
CA THR A 344 61.27 9.30 31.23
C THR A 344 62.57 9.68 31.95
N GLY A 345 62.99 8.86 32.92
CA GLY A 345 64.34 8.83 33.52
C GLY A 345 64.30 8.16 34.90
N ALA A 346 64.50 6.84 35.01
CA ALA A 346 65.78 6.14 35.20
C ALA A 346 66.32 6.12 36.66
N GLN A 347 66.37 4.89 37.21
CA GLN A 347 67.44 4.28 38.03
C GLN A 347 67.49 4.37 39.57
N VAL A 348 67.52 3.15 40.16
CA VAL A 348 68.46 2.61 41.17
C VAL A 348 68.24 2.90 42.68
N GLY A 349 67.92 1.82 43.41
CA GLY A 349 68.81 1.28 44.45
C GLY A 349 68.58 1.67 45.93
N VAL A 350 68.43 0.61 46.74
CA VAL A 350 68.37 0.48 48.22
C VAL A 350 67.00 0.68 48.85
#